data_AF-A0A5Q4ES97-F1
#
_entry.id   AF-A0A5Q4ES97-F1
#
_cell.length_a   1.000
_cell.length_b   1.000
_cell.length_c   1.000
_cell.angle_alpha   90.00
_cell.angle_beta   90.00
_cell.angle_gamma   90.00
#
_symmetry.space_group_name_H-M   'P 1'
#
loop_
_entity.id
_entity.type
_entity.pdbx_description
1 polymer ?
#
loop_
_entity_poly.entity_id
_entity_poly.type
_entity_poly.pdbx_seq_one_letter_code
_entity_poly.pdbx_strand_id
1 'polypeptide(L)' 'MGQILIRGLDDETVRRLKERARQSGRSLQSEVKRLLQREANQLSIDEALERARRFRDGFQGREFDDSAELIRKDRDR' A
#
# COMPACT_ATOMS: atom_id res chain seq x y z
N MET A 1 19.30 -10.90 2.17
CA MET A 1 19.60 -9.57 2.73
C MET A 1 20.35 -8.80 1.65
N GLY A 2 19.81 -7.69 1.15
CA GLY A 2 20.44 -6.88 0.10
C GLY A 2 20.84 -5.52 0.66
N GLN A 3 21.97 -4.98 0.20
CA GLN A 3 22.41 -3.62 0.53
C GLN A 3 22.49 -2.81 -0.77
N ILE A 4 22.02 -1.56 -0.73
CA ILE A 4 22.03 -0.65 -1.86
C ILE A 4 22.80 0.60 -1.43
N LEU A 5 23.82 0.96 -2.18
CA LEU A 5 24.55 2.23 -2.04
C LEU A 5 24.04 3.20 -3.10
N ILE A 6 23.39 4.27 -2.67
CA ILE A 6 22.91 5.35 -3.56
C ILE A 6 23.97 6.46 -3.55
N ARG A 7 24.61 6.69 -4.70
CA ARG A 7 25.63 7.74 -4.88
C ARG A 7 25.02 8.94 -5.61
N GLY A 8 25.60 10.12 -5.41
CA GLY A 8 25.19 11.34 -6.12
C GLY A 8 23.87 11.95 -5.66
N LEU A 9 23.45 11.69 -4.41
CA LEU A 9 22.34 12.41 -3.80
C LEU A 9 22.80 13.84 -3.48
N ASP A 10 21.98 14.82 -3.85
CA ASP A 10 22.20 16.19 -3.45
C ASP A 10 21.98 16.38 -1.94
N ASP A 11 22.74 17.30 -1.35
CA ASP A 11 22.72 17.54 0.10
C ASP A 11 21.34 18.01 0.59
N GLU A 12 20.60 18.72 -0.25
CA GLU A 12 19.25 19.20 0.05
C GLU A 12 18.24 18.04 0.16
N THR A 13 18.30 17.06 -0.73
CA THR A 13 17.52 15.83 -0.66
C THR A 13 17.84 15.05 0.60
N VAL A 14 19.12 14.90 0.94
CA VAL A 14 19.54 14.24 2.18
C VAL A 14 19.01 14.99 3.40
N ARG A 15 19.06 16.32 3.40
CA ARG A 15 18.52 17.16 4.49
C ARG A 15 17.02 16.94 4.68
N ARG A 16 16.23 17.00 3.60
CA ARG A 16 14.77 16.80 3.64
C ARG A 16 14.41 15.40 4.15
N LEU A 17 15.12 14.38 3.71
CA LEU A 17 14.89 13.01 4.19
C LEU A 17 15.21 12.86 5.68
N LYS A 18 16.26 13.51 6.18
CA LYS A 18 16.59 13.54 7.62
C LYS A 18 15.49 14.24 8.42
N GLU A 19 14.97 15.36 7.94
CA GLU A 19 13.87 16.09 8.60
C GLU A 19 12.60 15.24 8.67
N ARG A 20 12.21 14.62 7.56
CA ARG A 20 11.08 13.69 7.50
C ARG A 20 11.24 12.51 8.46
N ALA A 21 12.45 11.95 8.55
CA ALA A 21 12.75 10.86 9.47
C ALA A 21 12.60 11.31 10.93
N ARG A 22 13.11 12.50 11.29
CA ARG A 22 12.94 13.09 12.63
C ARG A 22 11.47 13.33 12.98
N GLN A 23 10.70 13.92 12.08
CA GLN A 23 9.26 14.14 12.27
C GLN A 23 8.49 12.83 12.48
N SER A 24 8.93 11.76 11.81
CA SER A 24 8.32 10.43 11.93
C SER A 24 8.84 9.61 13.12
N GLY A 25 9.78 10.15 13.91
CA GLY A 25 10.42 9.44 15.04
C GLY A 25 11.26 8.23 14.61
N ARG A 26 11.83 8.25 13.40
CA ARG A 26 12.54 7.12 12.79
C ARG A 26 13.96 7.50 12.41
N SER A 27 14.85 6.50 12.29
CA SER A 27 16.16 6.71 11.66
C SER A 27 15.99 6.98 10.17
N LEU A 28 16.96 7.68 9.57
CA LEU A 28 16.99 7.94 8.13
C LEU A 28 16.93 6.63 7.33
N GLN A 29 17.70 5.63 7.73
CA GLN A 29 17.72 4.32 7.09
C GLN A 29 16.33 3.65 7.14
N SER A 30 15.65 3.68 8.29
CA SER A 30 14.32 3.11 8.43
C SER A 30 13.27 3.83 7.58
N GLU A 31 13.34 5.16 7.48
CA GLU A 31 12.42 5.94 6.64
C GLU A 31 12.65 5.64 5.15
N VAL A 32 13.91 5.62 4.70
CA VAL A 32 14.26 5.30 3.30
C VAL A 32 13.89 3.85 2.97
N LYS A 33 14.14 2.90 3.87
CA LYS A 33 13.71 1.51 3.71
C LYS A 33 12.20 1.42 3.53
N ARG A 34 11.42 2.13 4.36
CA ARG A 34 9.95 2.14 4.23
C ARG A 34 9.53 2.72 2.88
N LEU A 35 10.14 3.81 2.44
CA LEU A 35 9.84 4.43 1.16
C LEU A 35 10.08 3.43 0.02
N LEU A 36 11.26 2.82 -0.03
CA LEU A 36 11.61 1.83 -1.05
C LEU A 36 10.67 0.62 -1.03
N GLN A 37 10.32 0.12 0.16
CA GLN A 37 9.36 -0.97 0.29
C GLN A 37 7.96 -0.57 -0.16
N ARG A 38 7.52 0.66 0.12
CA ARG A 38 6.21 1.14 -0.33
C ARG A 38 6.17 1.19 -1.85
N GLU A 39 7.16 1.82 -2.48
CA GLU A 39 7.23 1.93 -3.94
C GLU A 39 7.39 0.56 -4.61
N ALA A 40 8.21 -0.34 -4.06
CA ALA A 40 8.39 -1.68 -4.61
C ALA A 40 7.14 -2.56 -4.50
N ASN A 41 6.26 -2.29 -3.52
CA ASN A 41 5.00 -3.01 -3.35
C ASN A 41 3.80 -2.26 -3.97
N GLN A 42 4.03 -1.12 -4.61
CA GLN A 42 2.98 -0.35 -5.24
C GLN A 42 2.59 -1.06 -6.53
N LEU A 43 1.39 -1.64 -6.55
CA LEU A 43 0.86 -2.31 -7.74
C LEU A 43 0.83 -1.31 -8.88
N SER A 44 1.35 -1.72 -10.04
CA SER A 44 1.01 -1.01 -11.28
C SER A 44 -0.50 -1.06 -11.50
N ILE A 45 -1.02 -0.12 -12.29
CA ILE A 45 -2.45 -0.09 -12.63
C ILE A 45 -2.87 -1.43 -13.26
N ASP A 46 -2.03 -1.98 -14.13
CA ASP A 46 -2.30 -3.25 -14.80
C ASP A 46 -2.34 -4.42 -13.82
N GLU A 47 -1.37 -4.52 -12.90
CA GLU A 47 -1.38 -5.56 -11.86
C GLU A 47 -2.58 -5.42 -10.91
N ALA A 48 -2.98 -4.19 -10.58
CA ALA A 48 -4.16 -3.91 -9.78
C ALA A 48 -5.44 -4.35 -10.50
N LEU A 49 -5.57 -4.03 -11.80
CA LEU A 49 -6.69 -4.45 -12.64
C LEU A 49 -6.75 -5.97 -12.78
N GLU A 50 -5.62 -6.62 -12.99
CA GLU A 50 -5.56 -8.07 -13.11
C GLU A 50 -5.96 -8.76 -11.80
N ARG A 51 -5.48 -8.24 -10.66
CA ARG A 51 -5.86 -8.73 -9.33
C ARG A 51 -7.35 -8.55 -9.06
N ALA A 52 -7.93 -7.42 -9.46
CA ALA A 52 -9.36 -7.15 -9.35
C ALA A 52 -10.19 -8.10 -10.25
N ARG A 53 -9.72 -8.40 -11.47
CA ARG A 53 -10.36 -9.39 -12.36
C ARG A 53 -10.34 -10.77 -11.72
N ARG A 54 -9.18 -11.26 -11.26
CA ARG A 54 -9.10 -12.56 -10.57
C ARG A 54 -10.01 -12.66 -9.35
N PHE A 55 -10.10 -11.59 -8.57
CA PHE A 55 -11.01 -11.53 -7.43
C PHE A 55 -12.46 -11.63 -7.88
N ARG A 56 -12.88 -10.86 -8.89
CA ARG A 56 -14.22 -10.93 -9.49
C ARG A 56 -14.52 -12.32 -10.04
N ASP A 57 -13.56 -12.94 -10.70
CA ASP A 57 -13.74 -14.26 -11.30
C ASP A 57 -13.96 -15.36 -10.25
N GLY A 58 -13.35 -15.23 -9.07
CA GLY A 58 -13.61 -16.14 -7.93
C GLY A 58 -15.04 -16.10 -7.38
N PHE A 59 -15.82 -15.08 -7.75
CA PHE A 59 -17.23 -14.93 -7.40
C PHE A 59 -18.18 -15.07 -8.60
N GLN A 60 -17.67 -15.40 -9.78
CA GLN A 60 -18.52 -15.74 -10.93
C GLN A 60 -19.48 -16.87 -10.55
N GLY A 61 -20.76 -16.71 -10.91
CA GLY A 61 -21.80 -17.72 -10.62
C GLY A 61 -22.29 -17.76 -9.18
N ARG A 62 -21.84 -16.85 -8.31
CA ARG A 62 -22.46 -16.65 -6.98
C ARG A 62 -23.47 -15.52 -7.05
N GLU A 63 -24.67 -15.78 -6.58
CA GLU A 63 -25.63 -14.73 -6.25
C GLU A 63 -25.36 -14.25 -4.83
N PHE A 64 -25.34 -12.93 -4.64
CA PHE A 64 -25.21 -12.30 -3.33
C PHE A 64 -26.49 -11.56 -3.04
N ASP A 65 -27.05 -11.81 -1.86
CA ASP A 65 -28.16 -11.02 -1.33
C ASP A 65 -27.72 -9.57 -1.09
N ASP A 66 -28.68 -8.65 -1.12
CA ASP A 66 -28.42 -7.27 -0.74
C ASP A 66 -28.06 -7.20 0.75
N SER A 67 -26.78 -6.97 1.02
CA SER A 67 -26.26 -6.80 2.37
C SER A 67 -27.00 -5.72 3.17
N ALA A 68 -27.50 -4.66 2.52
CA ALA A 68 -28.25 -3.60 3.20
C ALA A 68 -29.64 -4.08 3.64
N GLU A 69 -30.23 -5.05 2.94
CA GLU A 69 -31.50 -5.66 3.34
C GLU A 69 -31.30 -6.65 4.50
N LEU A 70 -30.23 -7.45 4.46
CA LEU A 70 -29.87 -8.37 5.54
C LEU A 70 -29.58 -7.63 6.86
N ILE A 71 -28.83 -6.52 6.80
CA ILE A 71 -28.52 -5.70 7.98
C ILE A 71 -29.77 -5.05 8.56
N ARG A 72 -30.72 -4.60 7.72
CA ARG A 72 -32.01 -4.07 8.19
C ARG A 72 -32.84 -5.13 8.91
N LYS A 73 -32.96 -6.33 8.33
CA LYS A 73 -33.64 -7.47 8.97
C LYS A 73 -33.05 -7.84 10.33
N ASP A 74 -31.72 -7.73 10.49
CA ASP A 74 -31.04 -8.02 11.75
C ASP A 74 -31.27 -6.92 12.80
N ARG A 75 -31.33 -5.65 12.38
CA ARG A 75 -31.59 -4.51 13.29
C ARG A 75 -33.04 -4.47 13.80
N ASP A 76 -33.99 -4.97 13.02
CA ASP A 76 -35.42 -4.98 13.37
C ASP A 76 -35.82 -6.19 14.25
N ARG A 77 -34.84 -6.92 14.80
CA ARG A 77 -35.01 -8.14 15.59
C ARG A 77 -34.61 -7.94 17.06
#